data_AF-A0A4S3MBI2-F1
#
_entry.id   AF-A0A4S3MBI2-F1
#
_cell.length_a   1.000
_cell.length_b   1.000
_cell.length_c   1.000
_cell.angle_alpha   90.00
_cell.angle_beta   90.00
_cell.angle_gamma   90.00
#
_symmetry.space_group_name_H-M   'P 1'
#
loop_
_entity.id
_entity.type
_entity.pdbx_description
1 polymer ?
#
loop_
_entity_poly.entity_id
_entity_poly.type
_entity_poly.pdbx_seq_one_letter_code
_entity_poly.pdbx_strand_id
1 'polypeptide(L)'
;MKHRTLTALAVCMTLAAPALAQDQQSPVVSLQVLPGWTAEDGTHIAALKIDLAPGWKTYWRAPGDAGIPPMIDWSASANLRAMVPAWPTPKVFSQNGMNSVGYKGDLILPVVLTPRDPGQPITLKGDLQIGICNDICVPAELQFDMALPGSRQRDPQISAALADQPLTAYKAGVGQVSCEIALDKDGLKLTAHLTMPPAGSYEYAVVETADPEVWVAESETTRQGDVLTVRTELVHMDGGAFALDRSGLRVTVLGSDHAVDIQGCPAN
;
A
#
# COMPACT_ATOMS: atom_id res chain seq x y z
N MET A 1 77.89 33.30 9.93
CA MET A 1 76.75 32.74 9.17
C MET A 1 76.23 31.50 9.88
N LYS A 2 74.99 31.57 10.41
CA LYS A 2 73.98 30.48 10.52
C LYS A 2 72.89 30.95 11.49
N HIS A 3 71.82 31.53 10.94
CA HIS A 3 70.61 31.88 11.68
C HIS A 3 69.72 30.63 11.82
N ARG A 4 69.22 30.36 13.04
CA ARG A 4 68.18 29.35 13.30
C ARG A 4 66.84 30.08 13.40
N THR A 5 65.95 29.85 12.44
CA THR A 5 64.57 30.33 12.42
C THR A 5 63.67 29.29 13.09
N LEU A 6 62.93 29.69 14.13
CA LEU A 6 61.85 28.91 14.74
C LEU A 6 60.58 29.08 13.89
N THR A 7 59.95 27.96 13.53
CA THR A 7 58.65 27.93 12.85
C THR A 7 57.55 27.71 13.89
N ALA A 8 56.63 28.66 14.04
CA ALA A 8 55.47 28.56 14.91
C ALA A 8 54.33 27.83 14.19
N LEU A 9 53.79 26.77 14.82
CA LEU A 9 52.69 25.96 14.30
C LEU A 9 51.36 26.55 14.81
N ALA A 10 50.56 27.12 13.92
CA ALA A 10 49.23 27.65 14.24
C ALA A 10 48.18 26.53 14.20
N VAL A 11 47.53 26.27 15.34
CA VAL A 11 46.44 25.29 15.48
C VAL A 11 45.12 25.95 15.09
N CYS A 12 44.51 25.52 13.98
CA CYS A 12 43.14 25.91 13.62
C CYS A 12 42.12 25.04 14.36
N MET A 13 41.37 25.63 15.28
CA MET A 13 40.19 25.02 15.90
C MET A 13 39.02 25.11 14.92
N THR A 14 38.59 23.97 14.37
CA THR A 14 37.38 23.87 13.56
C THR A 14 36.15 23.76 14.45
N LEU A 15 35.35 24.84 14.50
CA LEU A 15 34.01 24.84 15.08
C LEU A 15 33.08 23.98 14.22
N ALA A 16 32.69 22.81 14.71
CA ALA A 16 31.63 22.00 14.10
C ALA A 16 30.28 22.63 14.45
N ALA A 17 29.62 23.24 13.46
CA ALA A 17 28.23 23.67 13.62
C ALA A 17 27.31 22.42 13.60
N PRO A 18 26.29 22.35 14.48
CA PRO A 18 25.31 21.28 14.41
C PRO A 18 24.50 21.44 13.12
N ALA A 19 24.50 20.42 12.27
CA ALA A 19 23.59 20.33 11.15
C ALA A 19 22.18 20.14 11.70
N LEU A 20 21.34 21.17 11.59
CA LEU A 20 19.90 21.02 11.78
C LEU A 20 19.38 20.20 10.60
N ALA A 21 18.91 18.98 10.87
CA ALA A 21 18.18 18.19 9.89
C ALA A 21 16.96 19.00 9.43
N GLN A 22 16.93 19.41 8.17
CA GLN A 22 15.74 20.00 7.58
C GLN A 22 14.68 18.91 7.49
N ASP A 23 13.58 19.11 8.22
CA ASP A 23 12.33 18.39 8.02
C ASP A 23 11.92 18.60 6.56
N GLN A 24 12.22 17.62 5.70
CA GLN A 24 11.90 17.68 4.28
C GLN A 24 10.42 17.33 4.07
N GLN A 25 9.51 18.17 4.57
CA GLN A 25 8.14 18.13 4.04
C GLN A 25 8.19 18.50 2.57
N SER A 26 7.88 17.54 1.71
CA SER A 26 7.68 17.77 0.29
C SER A 26 6.48 18.72 0.11
N PRO A 27 6.59 19.82 -0.65
CA PRO A 27 5.50 20.79 -0.82
C PRO A 27 4.28 20.19 -1.54
N VAL A 28 4.41 18.98 -2.10
CA VAL A 28 3.36 18.33 -2.92
C VAL A 28 2.64 17.19 -2.22
N VAL A 29 3.08 16.78 -1.02
CA VAL A 29 2.43 15.73 -0.23
C VAL A 29 2.55 16.00 1.27
N SER A 30 1.46 15.84 2.01
CA SER A 30 1.47 15.90 3.47
C SER A 30 0.75 14.71 4.08
N LEU A 31 1.13 14.36 5.31
CA LEU A 31 0.50 13.30 6.08
C LEU A 31 -0.02 13.83 7.41
N GLN A 32 -1.24 13.42 7.77
CA GLN A 32 -1.86 13.68 9.07
C GLN A 32 -2.48 12.39 9.61
N VAL A 33 -2.34 12.13 10.91
CA VAL A 33 -3.11 11.08 11.57
C VAL A 33 -4.50 11.62 11.93
N LEU A 34 -5.54 10.94 11.47
CA LEU A 34 -6.89 11.12 11.97
C LEU A 34 -7.07 10.23 13.21
N PRO A 35 -7.41 10.80 14.38
CA PRO A 35 -7.33 10.08 15.65
C PRO A 35 -8.38 8.99 15.80
N GLY A 36 -9.51 9.08 15.09
CA GLY A 36 -10.55 8.05 15.07
C GLY A 36 -11.12 7.66 16.44
N TRP A 37 -11.34 6.36 16.66
CA TRP A 37 -12.07 5.85 17.82
C TRP A 37 -11.63 4.45 18.27
N THR A 38 -11.95 4.12 19.52
CA THR A 38 -11.79 2.76 20.07
C THR A 38 -13.09 1.97 19.86
N ALA A 39 -12.98 0.82 19.19
CA ALA A 39 -14.08 -0.10 18.97
C ALA A 39 -14.43 -0.90 20.24
N GLU A 40 -15.55 -1.61 20.22
CA GLU A 40 -16.05 -2.38 21.38
C GLU A 40 -15.16 -3.58 21.72
N ASP A 41 -14.51 -4.17 20.73
CA ASP A 41 -13.56 -5.28 20.88
C ASP A 41 -12.18 -4.84 21.42
N GLY A 42 -12.01 -3.55 21.70
CA GLY A 42 -10.76 -2.98 22.20
C GLY A 42 -9.74 -2.64 21.12
N THR A 43 -10.02 -2.90 19.84
CA THR A 43 -9.22 -2.35 18.74
C THR A 43 -9.42 -0.84 18.64
N HIS A 44 -8.44 -0.15 18.09
CA HIS A 44 -8.52 1.27 17.81
C HIS A 44 -8.48 1.50 16.30
N ILE A 45 -9.40 2.30 15.78
CA ILE A 45 -9.49 2.64 14.37
C ILE A 45 -9.02 4.08 14.23
N ALA A 46 -7.94 4.29 13.49
CA ALA A 46 -7.41 5.59 13.10
C ALA A 46 -7.27 5.65 11.57
N ALA A 47 -6.76 6.74 11.01
CA ALA A 47 -6.37 6.76 9.61
C ALA A 47 -5.12 7.61 9.36
N LEU A 48 -4.35 7.22 8.34
CA LEU A 48 -3.33 8.06 7.74
C LEU A 48 -3.99 8.84 6.59
N LYS A 49 -4.15 10.16 6.75
CA LYS A 49 -4.65 11.06 5.72
C LYS A 49 -3.46 11.64 4.97
N ILE A 50 -3.36 11.28 3.70
CA ILE A 50 -2.33 11.74 2.77
C ILE A 50 -2.99 12.71 1.80
N ASP A 51 -2.61 13.99 1.86
CA ASP A 51 -3.08 15.00 0.93
C ASP A 51 -2.01 15.24 -0.13
N LEU A 52 -2.43 15.34 -1.39
CA LEU A 52 -1.57 15.53 -2.56
C LEU A 52 -1.91 16.87 -3.22
N ALA A 53 -0.90 17.57 -3.72
CA ALA A 53 -1.12 18.77 -4.52
C ALA A 53 -1.97 18.47 -5.78
N PRO A 54 -2.70 19.46 -6.34
CA PRO A 54 -3.51 19.24 -7.53
C PRO A 54 -2.74 18.58 -8.68
N GLY A 55 -3.33 17.55 -9.28
CA GLY A 55 -2.73 16.78 -10.38
C GLY A 55 -1.89 15.58 -9.93
N TRP A 56 -1.43 15.56 -8.68
CA TRP A 56 -0.63 14.47 -8.12
C TRP A 56 -1.48 13.28 -7.70
N LYS A 57 -0.84 12.11 -7.76
CA LYS A 57 -1.38 10.80 -7.41
C LYS A 57 -0.43 10.10 -6.44
N THR A 58 -0.96 9.13 -5.72
CA THR A 58 -0.18 8.16 -4.94
C THR A 58 -0.69 6.75 -5.21
N TYR A 59 -0.01 5.75 -4.67
CA TYR A 59 -0.15 4.37 -5.06
C TYR A 59 -0.95 3.52 -4.07
N TRP A 60 -1.60 2.49 -4.59
CA TRP A 60 -2.19 1.43 -3.80
C TRP A 60 -1.13 0.43 -3.32
N ARG A 61 -1.50 -0.49 -2.43
CA ARG A 61 -0.59 -1.56 -1.96
C ARG A 61 -0.04 -2.43 -3.09
N ALA A 62 -0.83 -2.63 -4.15
CA ALA A 62 -0.47 -3.39 -5.34
C ALA A 62 -0.60 -2.48 -6.56
N PRO A 63 0.40 -1.62 -6.82
CA PRO A 63 0.20 -0.47 -7.67
C PRO A 63 0.36 -0.75 -9.17
N GLY A 64 0.58 -2.01 -9.55
CA GLY A 64 0.97 -2.41 -10.90
C GLY A 64 2.44 -2.09 -11.20
N ASP A 65 2.87 -2.46 -12.40
CA ASP A 65 4.29 -2.42 -12.81
C ASP A 65 4.90 -1.02 -12.82
N ALA A 66 4.08 0.01 -12.98
CA ALA A 66 4.52 1.41 -13.05
C ALA A 66 4.57 2.12 -11.69
N GLY A 67 4.17 1.46 -10.60
CA GLY A 67 3.99 2.11 -9.29
C GLY A 67 5.03 1.77 -8.24
N ILE A 68 5.13 2.62 -7.20
CA ILE A 68 5.99 2.39 -6.04
C ILE A 68 5.07 2.11 -4.84
N PRO A 69 5.03 0.87 -4.33
CA PRO A 69 4.10 0.51 -3.26
C PRO A 69 4.43 1.23 -1.96
N PRO A 70 3.42 1.54 -1.13
CA PRO A 70 3.63 2.10 0.19
C PRO A 70 4.25 1.09 1.16
N MET A 71 5.23 1.53 1.93
CA MET A 71 5.82 0.81 3.05
C MET A 71 5.61 1.63 4.32
N ILE A 72 5.02 1.02 5.36
CA ILE A 72 4.78 1.68 6.65
C ILE A 72 5.59 0.97 7.72
N ASP A 73 6.58 1.67 8.27
CA ASP A 73 7.27 1.26 9.48
C ASP A 73 6.61 1.93 10.69
N TRP A 74 6.01 1.14 11.56
CA TRP A 74 5.35 1.59 12.80
C TRP A 74 6.05 1.05 14.04
N SER A 75 7.26 0.51 13.90
CA SER A 75 8.03 -0.12 14.98
C SER A 75 8.32 0.84 16.15
N ALA A 76 8.32 2.14 15.89
CA ALA A 76 8.47 3.19 16.89
C ALA A 76 7.19 3.48 17.71
N SER A 77 6.07 2.83 17.40
CA SER A 77 4.80 2.98 18.14
C SER A 77 4.85 2.35 19.53
N ALA A 78 4.13 2.94 20.48
CA ALA A 78 3.99 2.42 21.84
C ALA A 78 2.62 1.78 22.06
N ASN A 79 2.60 0.69 22.85
CA ASN A 79 1.40 -0.10 23.13
C ASN A 79 0.71 -0.67 21.87
N LEU A 80 1.43 -0.83 20.74
CA LEU A 80 0.88 -1.35 19.49
C LEU A 80 1.37 -2.77 19.21
N ARG A 81 0.44 -3.73 19.11
CA ARG A 81 0.71 -5.14 18.78
C ARG A 81 0.69 -5.39 17.29
N ALA A 82 -0.30 -4.84 16.60
CA ALA A 82 -0.49 -5.01 15.16
C ALA A 82 -1.19 -3.78 14.57
N MET A 83 -0.85 -3.46 13.32
CA MET A 83 -1.52 -2.47 12.49
C MET A 83 -1.92 -3.13 11.18
N VAL A 84 -3.21 -3.06 10.84
CA VAL A 84 -3.77 -3.59 9.59
C VAL A 84 -4.39 -2.45 8.79
N PRO A 85 -3.78 -2.04 7.66
CA PRO A 85 -4.38 -1.06 6.77
C PRO A 85 -5.63 -1.62 6.08
N ALA A 86 -6.72 -0.86 6.12
CA ALA A 86 -7.96 -1.17 5.42
C ALA A 86 -8.09 -0.24 4.21
N TRP A 87 -7.61 -0.73 3.06
CA TRP A 87 -7.48 0.04 1.83
C TRP A 87 -8.82 0.34 1.19
N PRO A 88 -9.18 1.62 0.97
CA PRO A 88 -10.31 1.98 0.12
C PRO A 88 -10.15 1.46 -1.31
N THR A 89 -11.20 1.55 -2.11
CA THR A 89 -11.18 1.13 -3.50
C THR A 89 -10.27 2.05 -4.30
N PRO A 90 -9.17 1.54 -4.90
CA PRO A 90 -8.28 2.36 -5.69
C PRO A 90 -8.86 2.59 -7.10
N LYS A 91 -8.21 3.48 -7.86
CA LYS A 91 -8.49 3.73 -9.27
C LYS A 91 -7.35 3.20 -10.13
N VAL A 92 -7.72 2.74 -11.32
CA VAL A 92 -6.76 2.41 -12.38
C VAL A 92 -6.48 3.68 -13.19
N PHE A 93 -5.20 3.99 -13.38
CA PHE A 93 -4.72 5.10 -14.19
C PHE A 93 -3.85 4.58 -15.32
N SER A 94 -4.21 4.92 -16.55
CA SER A 94 -3.40 4.61 -17.74
C SER A 94 -2.54 5.80 -18.13
N GLN A 95 -1.23 5.60 -18.27
CA GLN A 95 -0.29 6.60 -18.76
C GLN A 95 0.79 5.94 -19.62
N ASN A 96 1.04 6.47 -20.82
CA ASN A 96 2.07 5.97 -21.74
C ASN A 96 1.98 4.47 -22.06
N GLY A 97 0.76 3.91 -22.07
CA GLY A 97 0.53 2.49 -22.35
C GLY A 97 0.74 1.56 -21.16
N MET A 98 1.00 2.08 -19.96
CA MET A 98 1.09 1.30 -18.72
C MET A 98 -0.05 1.67 -17.77
N ASN A 99 -0.53 0.71 -16.99
CA ASN A 99 -1.49 0.96 -15.94
C ASN A 99 -0.82 1.05 -14.57
N SER A 100 -1.36 1.93 -13.73
CA SER A 100 -1.03 2.00 -12.31
C SER A 100 -2.30 2.06 -11.47
N VAL A 101 -2.21 1.59 -10.24
CA VAL A 101 -3.36 1.50 -9.32
C VAL A 101 -3.10 2.37 -8.11
N GLY A 102 -4.02 3.27 -7.79
CA GLY A 102 -3.81 4.21 -6.70
C GLY A 102 -4.91 5.24 -6.49
N TYR A 103 -4.51 6.41 -6.00
CA TYR A 103 -5.39 7.49 -5.56
C TYR A 103 -4.93 8.83 -6.13
N LYS A 104 -5.87 9.78 -6.30
CA LYS A 104 -5.59 11.12 -6.84
C LYS A 104 -6.19 12.17 -5.92
N GLY A 105 -5.42 13.20 -5.60
CA GLY A 105 -5.84 14.29 -4.71
C GLY A 105 -5.64 13.96 -3.24
N ASP A 106 -6.20 12.86 -2.75
CA ASP A 106 -6.02 12.41 -1.38
C ASP A 106 -6.17 10.90 -1.23
N LEU A 107 -5.65 10.38 -0.11
CA LEU A 107 -5.90 9.04 0.39
C LEU A 107 -6.15 9.13 1.89
N ILE A 108 -7.33 8.72 2.33
CA ILE A 108 -7.60 8.41 3.73
C ILE A 108 -7.45 6.91 3.86
N LEU A 109 -6.37 6.45 4.50
CA LEU A 109 -6.09 5.04 4.73
C LEU A 109 -6.44 4.67 6.18
N PRO A 110 -7.62 4.09 6.45
CA PRO A 110 -7.92 3.55 7.76
C PRO A 110 -6.90 2.49 8.16
N VAL A 111 -6.53 2.51 9.44
CA VAL A 111 -5.67 1.51 10.07
C VAL A 111 -6.38 0.95 11.30
N VAL A 112 -6.51 -0.37 11.34
CA VAL A 112 -7.03 -1.10 12.50
C VAL A 112 -5.84 -1.45 13.39
N LEU A 113 -5.84 -0.89 14.58
CA LEU A 113 -4.75 -0.95 15.54
C LEU A 113 -5.15 -1.86 16.68
N THR A 114 -4.33 -2.87 16.94
CA THR A 114 -4.52 -3.80 18.04
C THR A 114 -3.56 -3.43 19.18
N PRO A 115 -4.05 -3.03 20.37
CA PRO A 115 -3.15 -2.68 21.46
C PRO A 115 -2.44 -3.92 22.03
N ARG A 116 -1.28 -3.72 22.66
CA ARG A 116 -0.61 -4.77 23.48
C ARG A 116 -1.34 -4.95 24.80
N ASP A 117 -1.58 -3.84 25.49
CA ASP A 117 -2.30 -3.72 26.74
C ASP A 117 -3.65 -3.01 26.49
N PRO A 118 -4.77 -3.75 26.43
CA PRO A 118 -6.08 -3.17 26.23
C PRO A 118 -6.43 -2.14 27.31
N GLY A 119 -7.05 -1.02 26.90
CA GLY A 119 -7.45 0.06 27.80
C GLY A 119 -6.37 1.10 28.10
N GLN A 120 -5.11 0.85 27.72
CA GLN A 120 -4.06 1.87 27.70
C GLN A 120 -4.05 2.61 26.35
N PRO A 121 -3.66 3.90 26.31
CA PRO A 121 -3.57 4.64 25.06
C PRO A 121 -2.50 4.04 24.13
N ILE A 122 -2.70 4.19 22.83
CA ILE A 122 -1.72 3.86 21.80
C ILE A 122 -1.01 5.16 21.41
N THR A 123 0.32 5.13 21.34
CA THR A 123 1.08 6.16 20.62
C THR A 123 1.40 5.60 19.25
N LEU A 124 0.74 6.13 18.23
CA LEU A 124 0.96 5.75 16.84
C LEU A 124 2.10 6.60 16.28
N LYS A 125 3.25 5.97 16.04
CA LYS A 125 4.46 6.62 15.55
C LYS A 125 5.14 5.77 14.49
N GLY A 126 5.62 6.41 13.42
CA GLY A 126 6.27 5.70 12.33
C GLY A 126 6.60 6.56 11.12
N ASP A 127 7.07 5.86 10.10
CA ASP A 127 7.50 6.39 8.81
C ASP A 127 6.69 5.70 7.70
N LEU A 128 6.18 6.48 6.75
CA LEU A 128 5.53 6.03 5.52
C LEU A 128 6.44 6.40 4.35
N GLN A 129 6.94 5.40 3.64
CA GLN A 129 7.55 5.56 2.33
C GLN A 129 6.51 5.24 1.26
N ILE A 130 6.32 6.13 0.30
CA ILE A 130 5.29 5.95 -0.73
C ILE A 130 5.70 6.64 -2.03
N GLY A 131 5.31 6.11 -3.18
CA GLY A 131 5.45 6.85 -4.43
C GLY A 131 4.38 7.94 -4.59
N ILE A 132 4.80 9.06 -5.15
CA ILE A 132 3.90 10.10 -5.65
C ILE A 132 4.19 10.34 -7.13
N CYS A 133 3.15 10.57 -7.93
CA CYS A 133 3.31 10.75 -9.37
C CYS A 133 2.44 11.87 -9.93
N ASN A 134 3.06 12.69 -10.78
CA ASN A 134 2.37 13.61 -11.68
C ASN A 134 2.81 13.29 -13.12
N ASP A 135 3.69 14.11 -13.70
CA ASP A 135 4.38 13.79 -14.96
C ASP A 135 5.55 12.82 -14.74
N ILE A 136 6.14 12.86 -13.53
CA ILE A 136 7.24 12.00 -13.09
C ILE A 136 6.85 11.39 -11.76
N CYS A 137 7.21 10.14 -11.54
CA CYS A 137 6.97 9.44 -10.29
C CYS A 137 8.25 9.44 -9.44
N VAL A 138 8.13 9.84 -8.17
CA VAL A 138 9.25 9.91 -7.21
C VAL A 138 8.83 9.33 -5.87
N PRO A 139 9.76 8.73 -5.10
CA PRO A 139 9.49 8.33 -3.73
C PRO A 139 9.34 9.56 -2.82
N ALA A 140 8.50 9.44 -1.79
CA ALA A 140 8.33 10.39 -0.71
C ALA A 140 8.38 9.65 0.63
N GLU A 141 8.91 10.31 1.66
CA GLU A 141 8.97 9.81 3.02
C GLU A 141 8.21 10.79 3.93
N LEU A 142 7.32 10.24 4.76
CA LEU A 142 6.37 11.00 5.57
C LEU A 142 6.35 10.41 6.97
N GLN A 143 6.53 11.24 7.99
CA GLN A 143 6.54 10.80 9.38
C GLN A 143 5.21 11.09 10.06
N PHE A 144 4.84 10.26 11.04
CA PHE A 144 3.71 10.51 11.93
C PHE A 144 4.06 10.19 13.37
N ASP A 145 3.46 10.97 14.28
CA ASP A 145 3.51 10.76 15.72
C ASP A 145 2.23 11.32 16.35
N MET A 146 1.40 10.45 16.94
CA MET A 146 0.17 10.84 17.59
C MET A 146 -0.17 9.92 18.77
N ALA A 147 -0.42 10.52 19.92
CA ALA A 147 -1.11 9.84 21.02
C ALA A 147 -2.61 9.76 20.69
N LEU A 148 -3.14 8.54 20.51
CA LEU A 148 -4.51 8.31 20.10
C LEU A 148 -5.46 8.43 21.30
N PRO A 149 -6.52 9.27 21.22
CA PRO A 149 -7.47 9.42 22.30
C PRO A 149 -8.39 8.21 22.42
N GLY A 150 -8.81 7.84 23.64
CA GLY A 150 -9.80 6.78 23.88
C GLY A 150 -11.25 7.13 23.47
N SER A 151 -11.44 7.96 22.44
CA SER A 151 -12.77 8.39 21.97
C SER A 151 -13.60 7.21 21.47
N ARG A 152 -14.93 7.28 21.63
CA ARG A 152 -15.89 6.37 20.99
C ARG A 152 -16.60 7.00 19.79
N GLN A 153 -16.38 8.30 19.56
CA GLN A 153 -17.04 9.02 18.47
C GLN A 153 -16.39 8.67 17.13
N ARG A 154 -17.20 8.17 16.19
CA ARG A 154 -16.73 7.84 14.84
C ARG A 154 -16.44 9.09 14.04
N ASP A 155 -15.30 9.09 13.37
CA ASP A 155 -14.94 10.10 12.38
C ASP A 155 -15.66 9.77 11.05
N PRO A 156 -16.39 10.73 10.44
CA PRO A 156 -17.14 10.48 9.21
C PRO A 156 -16.23 10.21 8.00
N GLN A 157 -15.04 10.79 7.93
CA GLN A 157 -14.10 10.58 6.84
C GLN A 157 -13.52 9.16 6.89
N ILE A 158 -13.10 8.71 8.07
CA ILE A 158 -12.63 7.34 8.28
C ILE A 158 -13.77 6.34 8.00
N SER A 159 -14.99 6.65 8.45
CA SER A 159 -16.17 5.79 8.21
C SER A 159 -16.50 5.65 6.72
N ALA A 160 -16.38 6.74 5.95
CA ALA A 160 -16.56 6.73 4.50
C ALA A 160 -15.47 5.88 3.81
N ALA A 161 -14.21 6.05 4.18
CA ALA A 161 -13.09 5.27 3.64
C ALA A 161 -13.21 3.76 3.94
N LEU A 162 -13.67 3.40 5.15
CA LEU A 162 -13.96 2.00 5.51
C LEU A 162 -15.13 1.40 4.71
N ALA A 163 -16.13 2.22 4.37
CA ALA A 163 -17.27 1.81 3.56
C ALA A 163 -16.93 1.68 2.08
N ASP A 164 -15.91 2.40 1.61
CA ASP A 164 -15.42 2.40 0.23
C ASP A 164 -14.43 1.25 -0.08
N GLN A 165 -14.32 0.25 0.79
CA GLN A 165 -13.48 -0.93 0.51
C GLN A 165 -14.11 -1.82 -0.58
N PRO A 166 -13.30 -2.57 -1.35
CA PRO A 166 -13.81 -3.59 -2.27
C PRO A 166 -14.78 -4.56 -1.58
N LEU A 167 -15.83 -4.96 -2.29
CA LEU A 167 -16.78 -5.95 -1.80
C LEU A 167 -16.07 -7.28 -1.60
N THR A 168 -16.36 -7.97 -0.50
CA THR A 168 -15.94 -9.37 -0.35
C THR A 168 -16.58 -10.23 -1.44
N ALA A 169 -15.93 -11.32 -1.84
CA ALA A 169 -16.47 -12.34 -2.75
C ALA A 169 -17.94 -12.71 -2.46
N TYR A 170 -18.30 -12.95 -1.19
CA TYR A 170 -19.68 -13.26 -0.79
C TYR A 170 -20.68 -12.15 -1.14
N LYS A 171 -20.40 -10.90 -0.74
CA LYS A 171 -21.28 -9.74 -1.02
C LYS A 171 -21.40 -9.43 -2.50
N ALA A 172 -20.37 -9.71 -3.28
CA ALA A 172 -20.36 -9.52 -4.72
C ALA A 172 -21.04 -10.68 -5.49
N GLY A 173 -21.48 -11.74 -4.81
CA GLY A 173 -22.10 -12.89 -5.46
C GLY A 173 -21.12 -13.72 -6.28
N VAL A 174 -19.84 -13.74 -5.91
CA VAL A 174 -18.84 -14.61 -6.53
C VAL A 174 -19.20 -16.07 -6.23
N GLY A 175 -19.35 -16.86 -7.28
CA GLY A 175 -19.56 -18.29 -7.24
C GLY A 175 -18.24 -19.06 -7.25
N GLN A 176 -18.07 -19.95 -8.23
CA GLN A 176 -16.86 -20.76 -8.36
C GLN A 176 -15.65 -19.90 -8.75
N VAL A 177 -14.55 -20.09 -8.02
CA VAL A 177 -13.21 -19.56 -8.31
C VAL A 177 -12.29 -20.75 -8.55
N SER A 178 -11.49 -20.69 -9.60
CA SER A 178 -10.50 -21.73 -9.89
C SER A 178 -9.28 -21.17 -10.59
N CYS A 179 -8.10 -21.68 -10.25
CA CYS A 179 -6.84 -21.29 -10.88
C CYS A 179 -6.10 -22.46 -11.51
N GLU A 180 -5.61 -22.20 -12.71
CA GLU A 180 -4.63 -23.01 -13.41
C GLU A 180 -3.26 -22.33 -13.31
N ILE A 181 -2.23 -23.14 -13.04
CA ILE A 181 -0.85 -22.68 -12.96
C ILE A 181 -0.04 -23.52 -13.93
N ALA A 182 0.66 -22.86 -14.84
CA ALA A 182 1.58 -23.49 -15.78
C ALA A 182 3.00 -22.93 -15.57
N LEU A 183 4.01 -23.74 -15.86
CA LEU A 183 5.39 -23.24 -15.92
C LEU A 183 5.54 -22.36 -17.17
N ASP A 184 6.30 -21.27 -17.01
CA ASP A 184 6.77 -20.46 -18.12
C ASP A 184 8.30 -20.35 -18.08
N LYS A 185 8.91 -19.76 -19.11
CA LYS A 185 10.37 -19.67 -19.21
C LYS A 185 11.02 -18.99 -18.01
N ASP A 186 10.39 -17.94 -17.50
CA ASP A 186 10.94 -17.04 -16.49
C ASP A 186 10.17 -17.12 -15.15
N GLY A 187 9.18 -18.02 -15.03
CA GLY A 187 8.34 -18.11 -13.83
C GLY A 187 7.11 -18.99 -13.99
N LEU A 188 5.97 -18.52 -13.50
CA LEU A 188 4.68 -19.20 -13.57
C LEU A 188 3.66 -18.36 -14.34
N LYS A 189 2.83 -19.00 -15.15
CA LYS A 189 1.61 -18.42 -15.70
C LYS A 189 0.42 -18.79 -14.84
N LEU A 190 -0.33 -17.80 -14.39
CA LEU A 190 -1.57 -17.96 -13.64
C LEU A 190 -2.75 -17.64 -14.55
N THR A 191 -3.73 -18.54 -14.63
CA THR A 191 -5.05 -18.27 -15.21
C THR A 191 -6.11 -18.52 -14.16
N ALA A 192 -6.79 -17.45 -13.72
CA ALA A 192 -7.91 -17.52 -12.79
C ALA A 192 -9.23 -17.42 -13.55
N HIS A 193 -10.17 -18.31 -13.26
CA HIS A 193 -11.56 -18.23 -13.72
C HIS A 193 -12.44 -17.88 -12.53
N LEU A 194 -13.13 -16.75 -12.62
CA LEU A 194 -13.96 -16.18 -11.58
C LEU A 194 -15.40 -16.17 -12.10
N THR A 195 -16.26 -17.02 -11.55
CA THR A 195 -17.69 -16.95 -11.83
C THR A 195 -18.29 -15.86 -10.96
N MET A 196 -18.59 -14.70 -11.54
CA MET A 196 -19.11 -13.55 -10.81
C MET A 196 -19.95 -12.65 -11.71
N PRO A 197 -20.97 -11.97 -11.16
CA PRO A 197 -21.67 -10.89 -11.85
C PRO A 197 -20.67 -9.87 -12.42
N PRO A 198 -20.97 -9.23 -13.56
CA PRO A 198 -20.14 -8.14 -14.06
C PRO A 198 -19.96 -7.03 -13.01
N ALA A 199 -18.73 -6.58 -12.81
CA ALA A 199 -18.38 -5.45 -11.96
C ALA A 199 -18.46 -4.10 -12.71
N GLY A 200 -19.04 -4.11 -13.91
CA GLY A 200 -19.22 -2.96 -14.78
C GLY A 200 -18.90 -3.26 -16.24
N SER A 201 -18.75 -2.19 -17.03
CA SER A 201 -18.41 -2.27 -18.46
C SER A 201 -16.91 -2.48 -18.72
N TYR A 202 -16.09 -2.13 -17.74
CA TYR A 202 -14.64 -2.30 -17.73
C TYR A 202 -14.24 -2.97 -16.43
N GLU A 203 -13.32 -3.93 -16.51
CA GLU A 203 -12.86 -4.71 -15.37
C GLU A 203 -11.36 -4.93 -15.48
N TYR A 204 -10.62 -4.40 -14.52
CA TYR A 204 -9.18 -4.59 -14.38
C TYR A 204 -8.92 -5.47 -13.16
N ALA A 205 -8.09 -6.49 -13.29
CA ALA A 205 -7.77 -7.36 -12.17
C ALA A 205 -6.35 -7.11 -11.67
N VAL A 206 -6.19 -7.10 -10.36
CA VAL A 206 -4.90 -7.10 -9.69
C VAL A 206 -4.76 -8.42 -8.95
N VAL A 207 -3.63 -9.10 -9.17
CA VAL A 207 -3.29 -10.33 -8.48
C VAL A 207 -2.18 -10.04 -7.48
N GLU A 208 -2.37 -10.46 -6.23
CA GLU A 208 -1.37 -10.38 -5.16
C GLU A 208 -1.04 -11.80 -4.69
N THR A 209 0.17 -11.99 -4.17
CA THR A 209 0.57 -13.23 -3.48
C THR A 209 0.94 -12.93 -2.03
N ALA A 210 0.94 -13.96 -1.18
CA ALA A 210 1.39 -13.82 0.20
C ALA A 210 2.92 -13.71 0.32
N ASP A 211 3.66 -14.05 -0.74
CA ASP A 211 5.11 -13.95 -0.78
C ASP A 211 5.53 -12.59 -1.38
N PRO A 212 6.16 -11.69 -0.60
CA PRO A 212 6.59 -10.39 -1.10
C PRO A 212 7.74 -10.48 -2.11
N GLU A 213 8.42 -11.63 -2.23
CA GLU A 213 9.50 -11.85 -3.20
C GLU A 213 8.98 -12.36 -4.56
N VAL A 214 7.67 -12.54 -4.71
CA VAL A 214 7.03 -12.87 -5.99
C VAL A 214 6.45 -11.61 -6.63
N TRP A 215 7.09 -11.20 -7.73
CA TRP A 215 6.57 -10.15 -8.60
C TRP A 215 5.41 -10.69 -9.44
N VAL A 216 4.36 -9.89 -9.58
CA VAL A 216 3.15 -10.21 -10.34
C VAL A 216 3.00 -9.18 -11.45
N ALA A 217 3.06 -9.63 -12.69
CA ALA A 217 2.91 -8.76 -13.86
C ALA A 217 1.48 -8.22 -13.97
N GLU A 218 1.32 -7.12 -14.72
CA GLU A 218 0.00 -6.64 -15.12
C GLU A 218 -0.86 -7.77 -15.73
N SER A 219 -2.12 -7.84 -15.30
CA SER A 219 -3.02 -8.93 -15.72
C SER A 219 -3.89 -8.55 -16.91
N GLU A 220 -4.19 -9.54 -17.74
CA GLU A 220 -5.19 -9.45 -18.80
C GLU A 220 -6.52 -10.01 -18.33
N THR A 221 -7.61 -9.28 -18.59
CA THR A 221 -8.98 -9.67 -18.24
C THR A 221 -9.83 -9.92 -19.48
N THR A 222 -10.53 -11.05 -19.51
CA THR A 222 -11.48 -11.38 -20.58
C THR A 222 -12.77 -11.93 -19.98
N ARG A 223 -13.92 -11.38 -20.37
CA ARG A 223 -15.23 -11.82 -19.88
C ARG A 223 -15.99 -12.62 -20.93
N GLN A 224 -16.59 -13.73 -20.51
CA GLN A 224 -17.56 -14.50 -21.28
C GLN A 224 -18.75 -14.88 -20.39
N GLY A 225 -19.89 -14.20 -20.59
CA GLY A 225 -21.03 -14.32 -19.69
C GLY A 225 -20.65 -13.93 -18.26
N ASP A 226 -20.95 -14.82 -17.31
CA ASP A 226 -20.65 -14.61 -15.88
C ASP A 226 -19.23 -15.04 -15.49
N VAL A 227 -18.38 -15.47 -16.44
CA VAL A 227 -17.01 -15.87 -16.14
C VAL A 227 -16.04 -14.76 -16.56
N LEU A 228 -15.34 -14.20 -15.57
CA LEU A 228 -14.17 -13.36 -15.78
C LEU A 228 -12.92 -14.23 -15.73
N THR A 229 -12.14 -14.23 -16.80
CA THR A 229 -10.84 -14.89 -16.84
C THR A 229 -9.74 -13.85 -16.67
N VAL A 230 -8.87 -14.07 -15.70
CA VAL A 230 -7.70 -13.23 -15.39
C VAL A 230 -6.44 -14.01 -15.71
N ARG A 231 -5.52 -13.45 -16.50
CA ARG A 231 -4.23 -14.06 -16.84
C ARG A 231 -3.09 -13.15 -16.42
N THR A 232 -2.07 -13.69 -15.78
CA THR A 232 -0.86 -12.95 -15.39
C THR A 232 0.35 -13.89 -15.31
N GLU A 233 1.53 -13.30 -15.24
CA GLU A 233 2.82 -13.96 -15.04
C GLU A 233 3.35 -13.63 -13.65
N LEU A 234 3.94 -14.63 -13.01
CA LEU A 234 4.50 -14.56 -11.66
C LEU A 234 5.97 -14.93 -11.73
N VAL A 235 6.85 -14.07 -11.21
CA VAL A 235 8.30 -14.28 -11.24
C VAL A 235 8.87 -14.05 -9.85
N HIS A 236 9.67 -14.98 -9.35
CA HIS A 236 10.41 -14.77 -8.11
C HIS A 236 11.56 -13.79 -8.36
N MET A 237 11.79 -12.84 -7.45
CA MET A 237 12.81 -11.79 -7.62
C MET A 237 14.23 -12.34 -7.82
N ASP A 238 14.53 -13.50 -7.23
CA ASP A 238 15.81 -14.21 -7.42
C ASP A 238 15.93 -14.96 -8.77
N GLY A 239 14.88 -14.99 -9.59
CA GLY A 239 14.85 -15.67 -10.89
C GLY A 239 14.84 -17.21 -10.83
N GLY A 240 14.71 -17.78 -9.62
CA GLY A 240 14.66 -19.21 -9.39
C GLY A 240 13.27 -19.82 -9.52
N ALA A 241 13.20 -21.15 -9.56
CA ALA A 241 11.95 -21.87 -9.41
C ALA A 241 11.40 -21.70 -7.99
N PHE A 242 10.09 -21.49 -7.87
CA PHE A 242 9.42 -21.28 -6.59
C PHE A 242 8.08 -22.02 -6.56
N ALA A 243 7.60 -22.31 -5.35
CA ALA A 243 6.29 -22.89 -5.13
C ALA A 243 5.31 -21.76 -4.79
N LEU A 244 4.15 -21.73 -5.44
CA LEU A 244 3.11 -20.75 -5.17
C LEU A 244 2.10 -21.29 -4.15
N ASP A 245 1.95 -20.58 -3.03
CA ASP A 245 0.85 -20.83 -2.09
C ASP A 245 -0.47 -20.27 -2.66
N ARG A 246 -1.31 -21.18 -3.16
CA ARG A 246 -2.65 -20.87 -3.69
C ARG A 246 -3.59 -20.26 -2.67
N SER A 247 -3.41 -20.54 -1.38
CA SER A 247 -4.25 -19.98 -0.32
C SER A 247 -3.92 -18.52 -0.03
N GLY A 248 -2.67 -18.13 -0.28
CA GLY A 248 -2.17 -16.77 -0.18
C GLY A 248 -2.41 -15.90 -1.43
N LEU A 249 -2.99 -16.46 -2.50
CA LEU A 249 -3.37 -15.68 -3.67
C LEU A 249 -4.57 -14.78 -3.37
N ARG A 250 -4.57 -13.58 -3.93
CA ARG A 250 -5.67 -12.65 -3.86
C ARG A 250 -5.90 -12.04 -5.23
N VAL A 251 -7.16 -11.98 -5.66
CA VAL A 251 -7.56 -11.31 -6.91
C VAL A 251 -8.52 -10.19 -6.55
N THR A 252 -8.12 -8.95 -6.82
CA THR A 252 -9.01 -7.79 -6.71
C THR A 252 -9.46 -7.38 -8.10
N VAL A 253 -10.77 -7.45 -8.38
CA VAL A 253 -11.38 -6.95 -9.61
C VAL A 253 -11.83 -5.51 -9.38
N LEU A 254 -11.24 -4.57 -10.11
CA LEU A 254 -11.57 -3.15 -10.14
C LEU A 254 -12.48 -2.87 -11.34
N GLY A 255 -13.78 -2.88 -11.08
CA GLY A 255 -14.81 -2.61 -12.09
C GLY A 255 -15.25 -1.14 -12.12
N SER A 256 -15.97 -0.75 -13.17
CA SER A 256 -16.54 0.61 -13.28
C SER A 256 -17.65 0.89 -12.27
N ASP A 257 -18.33 -0.16 -11.79
CA ASP A 257 -19.52 -0.03 -10.93
C ASP A 257 -19.16 -0.32 -9.46
N HIS A 258 -18.30 -1.31 -9.23
CA HIS A 258 -17.79 -1.67 -7.91
C HIS A 258 -16.46 -2.45 -8.01
N ALA A 259 -15.75 -2.56 -6.89
CA ALA A 259 -14.59 -3.45 -6.77
C ALA A 259 -14.94 -4.70 -5.96
N VAL A 260 -14.24 -5.80 -6.23
CA VAL A 260 -14.41 -7.09 -5.56
C VAL A 260 -13.07 -7.65 -5.13
N ASP A 261 -12.93 -7.99 -3.86
CA ASP A 261 -11.76 -8.67 -3.30
C ASP A 261 -12.05 -10.16 -3.07
N ILE A 262 -11.24 -11.01 -3.72
CA ILE A 262 -11.36 -12.46 -3.72
C ILE A 262 -10.06 -13.04 -3.14
N GLN A 263 -10.18 -13.80 -2.05
CA GLN A 263 -9.05 -14.43 -1.37
C GLN A 263 -9.01 -15.93 -1.62
N GLY A 264 -7.82 -16.43 -1.88
CA GLY A 264 -7.55 -17.79 -2.29
C GLY A 264 -7.85 -18.04 -3.77
N CYS A 265 -7.12 -18.98 -4.35
CA CYS A 265 -7.47 -19.50 -5.67
C CYS A 265 -7.23 -21.02 -5.74
N PRO A 266 -8.25 -21.84 -5.47
CA PRO A 266 -8.11 -23.30 -5.47
C PRO A 266 -7.83 -23.84 -6.87
N ALA A 267 -7.22 -25.03 -6.93
CA ALA A 267 -7.09 -25.75 -8.19
C ALA A 267 -8.46 -26.19 -8.70
N ASN A 268 -8.57 -26.32 -10.03
CA ASN A 268 -9.67 -27.00 -10.71
C ASN A 268 -9.82 -28.45 -10.24
#